data_AF-W9YFT6-F1
#
_entry.id   AF-W9YFT6-F1
#
_cell.length_a   1.000
_cell.length_b   1.000
_cell.length_c   1.000
_cell.angle_alpha   90.00
_cell.angle_beta   90.00
_cell.angle_gamma   90.00
#
_symmetry.space_group_name_H-M   'P 1'
#
loop_
_entity.id
_entity.type
_entity.pdbx_description
1 polymer ?
#
loop_
_entity_poly.entity_id
_entity_poly.type
_entity_poly.pdbx_seq_one_letter_code
_entity_poly.pdbx_strand_id
1 'polypeptide(L)'
;MGVIDPLTDFDWANTEPDRIYKFNDTYHLTMGLRNTTINTIVHMDQQYLERMVERESIINKYPGALDCLPSARPMVDELYSYLVTEYLPKRFPTMFRLSPSTESLQNLVKDEHLPLDPPSDVQKTLRLMSLNVDEDFLMLLPSPDGDGHSLQAFVWCYPVGFDPQAKKGLKLREAHAPVPSYGKVLETSMDRYFARLQPGKVVERVNWAVATNSSLCERGEYHLYSDDQVSTATDIDLDDTWVRCELQTLFALPKTGGRILSVHLYLYPIKEIKAVGLAEEMCRAIDGYGKGNAGGFSRYKRVPVWGETVKAFLRS
;
A
#
# COMPACT_ATOMS: atom_id res chain seq x y z
N MET A 1 -0.90 -17.61 10.84
CA MET A 1 -1.52 -16.41 10.22
C MET A 1 -2.77 -16.76 9.40
N GLY A 2 -2.84 -17.94 8.79
CA GLY A 2 -4.01 -18.47 8.11
C GLY A 2 -3.61 -19.75 7.38
N VAL A 3 -4.55 -20.39 6.69
CA VAL A 3 -4.22 -21.45 5.71
C VAL A 3 -3.66 -20.77 4.47
N ILE A 4 -2.51 -21.25 3.98
CA ILE A 4 -1.89 -20.76 2.74
C ILE A 4 -2.24 -21.74 1.63
N ASP A 5 -2.87 -21.25 0.58
CA ASP A 5 -3.21 -22.01 -0.62
C ASP A 5 -2.08 -21.85 -1.65
N PRO A 6 -1.37 -22.93 -2.03
CA PRO A 6 -0.28 -22.84 -2.99
C PRO A 6 -0.76 -22.48 -4.39
N LEU A 7 0.01 -21.66 -5.12
CA LEU A 7 -0.13 -21.52 -6.57
C LEU A 7 0.94 -22.40 -7.24
N THR A 8 0.64 -23.68 -7.47
CA THR A 8 1.60 -24.68 -7.95
C THR A 8 2.10 -24.42 -9.37
N ASP A 9 1.28 -23.77 -10.20
CA ASP A 9 1.53 -23.54 -11.63
C ASP A 9 1.56 -22.04 -11.94
N PHE A 10 1.92 -21.20 -10.96
CA PHE A 10 1.95 -19.76 -11.12
C PHE A 10 3.06 -19.31 -12.08
N ASP A 11 2.67 -18.70 -13.18
CA ASP A 11 3.56 -18.07 -14.14
C ASP A 11 3.49 -16.55 -13.96
N TRP A 12 4.37 -16.03 -13.10
CA TRP A 12 4.42 -14.60 -12.80
C TRP A 12 4.65 -13.76 -14.07
N ALA A 13 5.47 -14.25 -15.01
CA ALA A 13 5.88 -13.50 -16.19
C ALA A 13 4.76 -13.29 -17.21
N ASN A 14 3.71 -14.12 -17.17
CA ASN A 14 2.51 -14.01 -18.01
C ASN A 14 1.25 -13.67 -17.21
N THR A 15 1.38 -13.34 -15.93
CA THR A 15 0.27 -12.89 -15.09
C THR A 15 0.12 -11.39 -15.27
N GLU A 16 -1.00 -10.96 -15.82
CA GLU A 16 -1.36 -9.54 -15.91
C GLU A 16 -1.70 -8.97 -14.52
N PRO A 17 -1.35 -7.70 -14.23
CA PRO A 17 -1.79 -7.03 -13.01
C PRO A 17 -3.31 -7.02 -12.90
N ASP A 18 -3.81 -7.24 -11.69
CA ASP A 18 -5.25 -7.16 -11.41
C ASP A 18 -5.81 -5.77 -11.72
N ARG A 19 -7.09 -5.69 -12.11
CA ARG A 19 -7.82 -4.43 -12.32
C ARG A 19 -8.80 -4.20 -11.17
N ILE A 20 -8.38 -3.42 -10.18
CA ILE A 20 -9.13 -3.24 -8.92
C ILE A 20 -9.97 -1.95 -8.86
N TYR A 21 -10.43 -1.44 -10.00
CA TYR A 21 -11.16 -0.18 -10.09
C TYR A 21 -12.39 -0.16 -9.16
N LYS A 22 -12.51 0.90 -8.36
CA LYS A 22 -13.62 1.08 -7.41
C LYS A 22 -14.15 2.51 -7.43
N PHE A 23 -14.94 2.81 -8.46
CA PHE A 23 -15.60 4.09 -8.65
C PHE A 23 -16.99 4.07 -7.99
N ASN A 24 -17.32 5.09 -7.21
CA ASN A 24 -18.63 5.24 -6.56
C ASN A 24 -19.15 6.65 -6.80
N ASP A 25 -20.42 6.77 -7.20
CA ASP A 25 -21.07 8.05 -7.53
C ASP A 25 -21.13 9.04 -6.34
N THR A 26 -21.03 8.53 -5.11
CA THR A 26 -20.98 9.34 -3.88
C THR A 26 -19.89 8.80 -2.96
N TYR A 27 -19.00 9.69 -2.52
CA TYR A 27 -17.93 9.31 -1.62
C TYR A 27 -18.41 9.30 -0.16
N HIS A 28 -18.51 8.11 0.41
CA HIS A 28 -18.69 7.94 1.85
C HIS A 28 -17.38 7.49 2.48
N LEU A 29 -16.81 8.37 3.30
CA LEU A 29 -15.69 8.02 4.15
C LEU A 29 -16.16 6.98 5.17
N THR A 30 -15.70 5.75 5.00
CA THR A 30 -15.96 4.59 5.87
C THR A 30 -14.70 3.74 5.95
N MET A 31 -14.65 2.78 6.87
CA MET A 31 -13.56 1.81 6.93
C MET A 31 -13.46 0.99 5.63
N GLY A 32 -14.58 0.78 4.92
CA GLY A 32 -14.59 0.18 3.58
C GLY A 32 -14.06 -1.26 3.49
N LEU A 33 -13.95 -1.94 4.64
CA LEU A 33 -13.28 -3.24 4.78
C LEU A 33 -14.13 -4.38 4.22
N ARG A 34 -13.48 -5.33 3.57
CA ARG A 34 -14.01 -6.62 3.14
C ARG A 34 -13.18 -7.73 3.75
N ASN A 35 -13.80 -8.84 4.13
CA ASN A 35 -13.06 -10.02 4.58
C ASN A 35 -12.32 -10.64 3.40
N THR A 36 -11.08 -11.05 3.64
CA THR A 36 -10.25 -11.77 2.69
C THR A 36 -9.45 -12.85 3.43
N THR A 37 -8.42 -13.41 2.80
CA THR A 37 -7.57 -14.45 3.39
C THR A 37 -6.12 -14.02 3.46
N ILE A 38 -5.29 -14.82 4.13
CA ILE A 38 -3.85 -14.55 4.17
C ILE A 38 -3.21 -14.62 2.78
N ASN A 39 -3.86 -15.25 1.80
CA ASN A 39 -3.33 -15.44 0.44
C ASN A 39 -3.24 -14.15 -0.40
N THR A 40 -3.74 -13.02 0.11
CA THR A 40 -3.77 -11.70 -0.57
C THR A 40 -2.92 -10.64 0.13
N ILE A 41 -1.97 -11.05 0.99
CA ILE A 41 -1.04 -10.10 1.65
C ILE A 41 0.19 -9.77 0.80
N VAL A 42 0.36 -10.46 -0.33
CA VAL A 42 1.41 -10.23 -1.33
C VAL A 42 0.85 -10.56 -2.70
N HIS A 43 1.08 -9.67 -3.65
CA HIS A 43 0.76 -9.84 -5.05
C HIS A 43 2.03 -9.94 -5.88
N MET A 44 1.95 -10.75 -6.94
CA MET A 44 3.02 -11.00 -7.89
C MET A 44 2.37 -11.02 -9.27
N ASP A 45 3.02 -10.41 -10.24
CA ASP A 45 2.60 -10.37 -11.64
C ASP A 45 3.82 -10.10 -12.52
N GLN A 46 3.60 -9.88 -13.82
CA GLN A 46 4.67 -9.67 -14.79
C GLN A 46 5.55 -8.43 -14.50
N GLN A 47 5.11 -7.52 -13.63
CA GLN A 47 5.85 -6.33 -13.23
C GLN A 47 6.85 -6.59 -12.10
N TYR A 48 6.89 -7.79 -11.54
CA TYR A 48 7.70 -8.10 -10.36
C TYR A 48 9.17 -7.64 -10.48
N LEU A 49 9.86 -7.98 -11.56
CA LEU A 49 11.27 -7.64 -11.73
C LEU A 49 11.51 -6.14 -11.88
N GLU A 50 10.70 -5.44 -12.69
CA GLU A 50 10.82 -3.99 -12.86
C GLU A 50 10.55 -3.25 -11.54
N ARG A 51 9.58 -3.72 -10.76
CA ARG A 51 9.26 -3.18 -9.43
C ARG A 51 10.40 -3.37 -8.44
N MET A 52 11.09 -4.51 -8.45
CA MET A 52 12.24 -4.71 -7.56
C MET A 52 13.40 -3.76 -7.88
N VAL A 53 13.67 -3.52 -9.17
CA VAL A 53 14.68 -2.55 -9.62
C VAL A 53 14.30 -1.13 -9.21
N GLU A 54 13.04 -0.76 -9.41
CA GLU A 54 12.55 0.55 -9.01
C GLU A 54 12.63 0.76 -7.48
N ARG A 55 12.19 -0.22 -6.69
CA ARG A 55 12.23 -0.16 -5.23
C ARG A 55 13.67 -0.03 -4.74
N GLU A 56 14.63 -0.71 -5.37
CA GLU A 56 16.06 -0.52 -5.07
C GLU A 56 16.51 0.91 -5.35
N SER A 57 16.14 1.48 -6.50
CA SER A 57 16.43 2.88 -6.83
C SER A 57 15.84 3.84 -5.80
N ILE A 58 14.57 3.64 -5.40
CA ILE A 58 13.87 4.45 -4.40
C ILE A 58 14.58 4.39 -3.05
N ILE A 59 14.92 3.20 -2.56
CA ILE A 59 15.57 3.04 -1.24
C ILE A 59 16.96 3.67 -1.23
N ASN A 60 17.71 3.53 -2.32
CA ASN A 60 19.03 4.16 -2.45
C ASN A 60 18.93 5.69 -2.47
N LYS A 61 17.91 6.24 -3.14
CA LYS A 61 17.67 7.69 -3.23
C LYS A 61 17.05 8.27 -1.94
N TYR A 62 16.19 7.50 -1.29
CA TYR A 62 15.40 7.87 -0.12
C TYR A 62 15.50 6.79 0.96
N PRO A 63 16.63 6.69 1.68
CA PRO A 63 16.82 5.66 2.70
C PRO A 63 15.78 5.74 3.83
N GLY A 64 15.18 6.92 4.04
CA GLY A 64 14.07 7.12 4.97
C GLY A 64 12.77 6.40 4.61
N ALA A 65 12.68 5.74 3.45
CA ALA A 65 11.58 4.84 3.08
C ALA A 65 11.53 3.56 3.93
N LEU A 66 12.64 3.21 4.60
CA LEU A 66 12.74 2.06 5.49
C LEU A 66 13.10 2.53 6.91
N ASP A 67 12.30 2.13 7.89
CA ASP A 67 12.66 2.43 9.28
C ASP A 67 12.01 1.48 10.29
N CYS A 68 12.62 1.39 11.46
CA CYS A 68 12.14 0.61 12.58
C CYS A 68 12.59 1.25 13.89
N LEU A 69 11.62 1.57 14.74
CA LEU A 69 11.90 1.88 16.15
C LEU A 69 12.46 0.62 16.85
N PRO A 70 13.38 0.75 17.81
CA PRO A 70 13.93 -0.41 18.52
C PRO A 70 12.87 -1.33 19.13
N SER A 71 11.77 -0.78 19.64
CA SER A 71 10.64 -1.52 20.20
C SER A 71 9.90 -2.39 19.18
N ALA A 72 9.95 -2.04 17.89
CA ALA A 72 9.26 -2.74 16.82
C ALA A 72 10.09 -3.86 16.18
N ARG A 73 11.36 -4.00 16.57
CA ARG A 73 12.26 -5.01 16.00
C ARG A 73 11.67 -6.43 16.01
N PRO A 74 11.08 -6.93 17.13
CA PRO A 74 10.49 -8.27 17.14
C PRO A 74 9.35 -8.46 16.14
N MET A 75 8.57 -7.39 15.84
CA MET A 75 7.47 -7.44 14.88
C MET A 75 7.99 -7.52 13.44
N VAL A 76 9.05 -6.76 13.12
CA VAL A 76 9.73 -6.85 11.82
C VAL A 76 10.30 -8.25 11.62
N ASP A 77 10.99 -8.78 12.63
CA ASP A 77 11.57 -10.12 12.60
C ASP A 77 10.51 -11.21 12.43
N GLU A 78 9.40 -11.12 13.17
CA GLU A 78 8.29 -12.07 13.03
C GLU A 78 7.69 -12.06 11.62
N LEU A 79 7.43 -10.87 11.06
CA LEU A 79 6.89 -10.76 9.71
C LEU A 79 7.89 -11.27 8.66
N TYR A 80 9.17 -10.89 8.76
CA TYR A 80 10.22 -11.37 7.87
C TYR A 80 10.32 -12.89 7.90
N SER A 81 10.47 -13.49 9.09
CA SER A 81 10.55 -14.93 9.23
C SER A 81 9.32 -15.62 8.66
N TYR A 82 8.12 -15.12 8.95
CA TYR A 82 6.89 -15.67 8.36
C TYR A 82 6.90 -15.61 6.83
N LEU A 83 7.33 -14.48 6.25
CA LEU A 83 7.41 -14.35 4.80
C LEU A 83 8.37 -15.38 4.19
N VAL A 84 9.57 -15.53 4.75
CA VAL A 84 10.62 -16.34 4.12
C VAL A 84 10.56 -17.83 4.44
N THR A 85 10.01 -18.23 5.60
CA THR A 85 9.94 -19.65 6.00
C THR A 85 8.58 -20.28 5.71
N GLU A 86 7.49 -19.51 5.73
CA GLU A 86 6.14 -20.02 5.61
C GLU A 86 5.44 -19.52 4.34
N TYR A 87 5.36 -18.21 4.13
CA TYR A 87 4.44 -17.64 3.16
C TYR A 87 4.93 -17.76 1.72
N LEU A 88 6.05 -17.15 1.37
CA LEU A 88 6.58 -17.13 0.00
C LEU A 88 6.81 -18.54 -0.57
N PRO A 89 7.52 -19.47 0.12
CA PRO A 89 7.76 -20.80 -0.43
C PRO A 89 6.49 -21.67 -0.55
N LYS A 90 5.45 -21.42 0.26
CA LYS A 90 4.18 -22.17 0.16
C LYS A 90 3.22 -21.55 -0.84
N ARG A 91 3.10 -20.22 -0.87
CA ARG A 91 2.17 -19.49 -1.74
C ARG A 91 2.66 -19.43 -3.18
N PHE A 92 3.95 -19.18 -3.40
CA PHE A 92 4.56 -18.98 -4.71
C PHE A 92 5.73 -19.97 -4.95
N PRO A 93 5.51 -21.30 -4.91
CA PRO A 93 6.57 -22.30 -4.99
C PRO A 93 7.35 -22.32 -6.32
N THR A 94 6.79 -21.72 -7.37
CA THR A 94 7.46 -21.53 -8.67
C THR A 94 8.47 -20.37 -8.66
N MET A 95 8.32 -19.42 -7.72
CA MET A 95 9.19 -18.25 -7.58
C MET A 95 10.14 -18.37 -6.39
N PHE A 96 9.73 -19.04 -5.31
CA PHE A 96 10.48 -19.14 -4.07
C PHE A 96 10.56 -20.58 -3.57
N ARG A 97 11.76 -21.02 -3.19
CA ARG A 97 12.00 -22.39 -2.72
C ARG A 97 12.92 -22.42 -1.53
N LEU A 98 12.52 -23.10 -0.47
CA LEU A 98 13.42 -23.39 0.64
C LEU A 98 14.53 -24.32 0.14
N SER A 99 15.78 -23.94 0.40
CA SER A 99 16.96 -24.72 0.05
C SER A 99 17.57 -25.30 1.34
N PRO A 100 17.41 -26.62 1.57
CA PRO A 100 17.97 -27.27 2.75
C PRO A 100 19.50 -27.22 2.79
N SER A 101 20.16 -27.22 1.62
CA SER A 101 21.63 -27.22 1.54
C SER A 101 22.26 -25.89 1.92
N THR A 102 21.56 -24.77 1.70
CA THR A 102 22.06 -23.42 1.98
C THR A 102 21.37 -22.77 3.17
N GLU A 103 20.45 -23.50 3.83
CA GLU A 103 19.63 -23.01 4.96
C GLU A 103 19.02 -21.63 4.67
N SER A 104 18.49 -21.46 3.46
CA SER A 104 18.00 -20.18 2.94
C SER A 104 16.77 -20.36 2.06
N LEU A 105 16.03 -19.26 1.86
CA LEU A 105 14.99 -19.19 0.83
C LEU A 105 15.64 -18.73 -0.47
N GLN A 106 15.57 -19.53 -1.51
CA GLN A 106 16.00 -19.14 -2.85
C GLN A 106 14.85 -18.41 -3.56
N ASN A 107 15.11 -17.20 -4.03
CA ASN A 107 14.29 -16.50 -5.02
C ASN A 107 14.75 -16.96 -6.42
N LEU A 108 13.98 -17.83 -7.04
CA LEU A 108 14.27 -18.45 -8.34
C LEU A 108 14.20 -17.44 -9.49
N VAL A 109 13.46 -16.35 -9.31
CA VAL A 109 13.27 -15.32 -10.34
C VAL A 109 14.49 -14.40 -10.43
N LYS A 110 15.08 -14.06 -9.28
CA LYS A 110 16.25 -13.18 -9.17
C LYS A 110 17.59 -13.92 -9.03
N ASP A 111 17.56 -15.23 -8.86
CA ASP A 111 18.71 -16.07 -8.50
C ASP A 111 19.44 -15.56 -7.23
N GLU A 112 18.65 -15.22 -6.21
CA GLU A 112 19.14 -14.69 -4.93
C GLU A 112 18.76 -15.62 -3.77
N HIS A 113 19.55 -15.58 -2.68
CA HIS A 113 19.28 -16.32 -1.46
C HIS A 113 19.00 -15.38 -0.29
N LEU A 114 17.90 -15.62 0.42
CA LEU A 114 17.51 -14.89 1.62
C LEU A 114 17.76 -15.75 2.86
N PRO A 115 18.40 -15.22 3.92
CA PRO A 115 18.57 -15.96 5.17
C PRO A 115 17.21 -16.26 5.80
N LEU A 116 17.04 -17.46 6.37
CA LEU A 116 15.78 -17.82 7.06
C LEU A 116 15.62 -17.07 8.40
N ASP A 117 16.73 -16.76 9.05
CA ASP A 117 16.78 -15.91 10.21
C ASP A 117 16.92 -14.43 9.80
N PRO A 118 16.23 -13.50 10.50
CA PRO A 118 16.40 -12.08 10.25
C PRO A 118 17.85 -11.64 10.49
N PRO A 119 18.47 -10.88 9.57
CA PRO A 119 19.79 -10.29 9.79
C PRO A 119 19.88 -9.51 11.10
N SER A 120 21.05 -9.47 11.75
CA SER A 120 21.24 -8.71 13.00
C SER A 120 20.95 -7.21 12.85
N ASP A 121 21.20 -6.65 11.66
CA ASP A 121 20.84 -5.29 11.29
C ASP A 121 19.41 -5.24 10.72
N VAL A 122 18.51 -4.52 11.40
CA VAL A 122 17.10 -4.42 11.00
C VAL A 122 16.92 -3.74 9.64
N GLN A 123 17.83 -2.84 9.27
CA GLN A 123 17.76 -2.17 7.97
C GLN A 123 18.01 -3.16 6.84
N LYS A 124 18.87 -4.17 7.05
CA LYS A 124 19.05 -5.27 6.10
C LYS A 124 17.80 -6.13 6.02
N THR A 125 17.13 -6.42 7.14
CA THR A 125 15.85 -7.15 7.15
C THR A 125 14.79 -6.42 6.32
N LEU A 126 14.58 -5.13 6.58
CA LEU A 126 13.62 -4.31 5.84
C LEU A 126 13.97 -4.22 4.34
N ARG A 127 15.26 -4.10 4.00
CA ARG A 127 15.72 -4.07 2.60
C ARG A 127 15.50 -5.42 1.90
N LEU A 128 15.69 -6.54 2.58
CA LEU A 128 15.40 -7.86 2.00
C LEU A 128 13.90 -8.01 1.70
N MET A 129 13.04 -7.56 2.62
CA MET A 129 11.59 -7.53 2.39
C MET A 129 11.24 -6.66 1.19
N SER A 130 11.81 -5.46 1.10
CA SER A 130 11.48 -4.52 0.03
C SER A 130 11.95 -4.96 -1.36
N LEU A 131 13.04 -5.74 -1.45
CA LEU A 131 13.65 -6.15 -2.73
C LEU A 131 13.29 -7.57 -3.18
N ASN A 132 12.38 -8.22 -2.44
CA ASN A 132 11.83 -9.52 -2.81
C ASN A 132 10.30 -9.55 -2.81
N VAL A 133 9.64 -8.54 -2.25
CA VAL A 133 8.18 -8.45 -2.16
C VAL A 133 7.75 -7.06 -2.61
N ASP A 134 6.84 -7.00 -3.59
CA ASP A 134 6.25 -5.76 -4.09
C ASP A 134 5.08 -5.27 -3.23
N GLU A 135 5.35 -5.16 -1.93
CA GLU A 135 4.39 -4.66 -0.96
C GLU A 135 5.09 -3.62 -0.10
N ASP A 136 4.41 -2.51 0.14
CA ASP A 136 4.77 -1.66 1.27
C ASP A 136 4.13 -2.25 2.53
N PHE A 137 4.90 -2.32 3.61
CA PHE A 137 4.43 -2.83 4.90
C PHE A 137 4.46 -1.72 5.92
N LEU A 138 3.29 -1.28 6.39
CA LEU A 138 3.18 -0.36 7.53
C LEU A 138 2.87 -1.17 8.77
N MET A 139 3.76 -1.10 9.75
CA MET A 139 3.75 -1.99 10.90
C MET A 139 3.48 -1.20 12.17
N LEU A 140 2.36 -1.53 12.81
CA LEU A 140 1.85 -0.80 13.96
C LEU A 140 1.81 -1.68 15.20
N LEU A 141 2.20 -1.10 16.33
CA LEU A 141 2.09 -1.69 17.66
C LEU A 141 1.23 -0.77 18.55
N PRO A 142 0.71 -1.27 19.68
CA PRO A 142 0.12 -0.41 20.70
C PRO A 142 1.06 0.76 21.02
N SER A 143 0.48 1.95 21.11
CA SER A 143 1.23 3.16 21.48
C SER A 143 1.89 2.96 22.85
N PRO A 144 3.09 3.55 23.10
CA PRO A 144 3.79 3.40 24.39
C PRO A 144 2.97 3.85 25.61
N ASP A 145 2.03 4.77 25.44
CA ASP A 145 1.13 5.24 26.50
C ASP A 145 -0.15 4.39 26.66
N GLY A 146 -0.25 3.28 25.92
CA GLY A 146 -1.38 2.36 25.97
C GLY A 146 -2.63 2.86 25.25
N ASP A 147 -2.59 4.04 24.62
CA ASP A 147 -3.73 4.63 23.95
C ASP A 147 -3.56 4.59 22.42
N GLY A 148 -4.21 3.60 21.80
CA GLY A 148 -4.25 3.41 20.35
C GLY A 148 -3.05 2.61 19.83
N HIS A 149 -2.83 2.69 18.51
CA HIS A 149 -1.67 2.09 17.85
C HIS A 149 -0.85 3.18 17.16
N SER A 150 0.47 3.01 17.15
CA SER A 150 1.40 3.90 16.46
C SER A 150 2.19 3.16 15.37
N LEU A 151 2.60 3.89 14.33
CA LEU A 151 3.45 3.37 13.26
C LEU A 151 4.88 3.26 13.78
N GLN A 152 5.37 2.04 14.00
CA GLN A 152 6.67 1.85 14.65
C GLN A 152 7.74 1.22 13.75
N ALA A 153 7.34 0.59 12.63
CA ALA A 153 8.25 0.19 11.58
C ALA A 153 7.55 0.25 10.22
N PHE A 154 8.32 0.40 9.15
CA PHE A 154 7.77 0.38 7.80
C PHE A 154 8.80 0.04 6.72
N VAL A 155 8.28 -0.60 5.67
CA VAL A 155 8.80 -0.55 4.30
C VAL A 155 7.79 0.30 3.54
N TRP A 156 8.15 1.52 3.12
CA TRP A 156 7.21 2.44 2.47
C TRP A 156 7.86 3.12 1.26
N CYS A 157 8.04 2.36 0.18
CA CYS A 157 8.67 2.84 -1.05
C CYS A 157 7.74 3.75 -1.86
N TYR A 158 6.42 3.59 -1.72
CA TYR A 158 5.43 4.29 -2.51
C TYR A 158 4.49 5.15 -1.65
N PRO A 159 5.00 6.12 -0.86
CA PRO A 159 4.15 6.97 -0.02
C PRO A 159 3.34 7.98 -0.84
N VAL A 160 2.16 8.32 -0.35
CA VAL A 160 1.24 9.25 -1.03
C VAL A 160 1.40 10.66 -0.49
N GLY A 161 2.31 11.43 -1.09
CA GLY A 161 2.38 12.88 -0.88
C GLY A 161 2.93 13.31 0.48
N PHE A 162 3.74 12.47 1.14
CA PHE A 162 4.46 12.83 2.37
C PHE A 162 5.76 12.03 2.52
N ASP A 163 6.61 12.48 3.45
CA ASP A 163 7.80 11.74 3.88
C ASP A 163 7.39 10.65 4.92
N PRO A 164 7.66 9.36 4.68
CA PRO A 164 7.38 8.28 5.65
C PRO A 164 7.94 8.57 7.05
N GLN A 165 9.10 9.23 7.12
CA GLN A 165 9.75 9.60 8.39
C GLN A 165 8.87 10.52 9.24
N ALA A 166 8.10 11.41 8.61
CA ALA A 166 7.20 12.31 9.32
C ALA A 166 6.02 11.59 9.99
N LYS A 167 5.78 10.32 9.66
CA LYS A 167 4.74 9.49 10.27
C LYS A 167 5.28 8.50 11.30
N LYS A 168 6.60 8.36 11.42
CA LYS A 168 7.23 7.43 12.37
C LYS A 168 6.89 7.80 13.81
N GLY A 169 6.42 6.82 14.56
CA GLY A 169 6.04 6.96 15.98
C GLY A 169 4.68 7.61 16.20
N LEU A 170 4.06 8.22 15.18
CA LEU A 170 2.75 8.83 15.31
C LEU A 170 1.67 7.77 15.52
N LYS A 171 0.68 8.11 16.34
CA LYS A 171 -0.54 7.33 16.49
C LYS A 171 -1.36 7.39 15.21
N LEU A 172 -2.21 6.38 15.01
CA LEU A 172 -3.07 6.30 13.84
C LEU A 172 -3.90 7.57 13.63
N ARG A 173 -4.50 8.12 14.69
CA ARG A 173 -5.25 9.39 14.62
C ARG A 173 -4.40 10.62 14.31
N GLU A 174 -3.17 10.67 14.82
CA GLU A 174 -2.24 11.78 14.58
C GLU A 174 -1.74 11.75 13.12
N ALA A 175 -1.39 10.56 12.63
CA ALA A 175 -0.99 10.35 11.25
C ALA A 175 -2.10 10.75 10.26
N HIS A 176 -3.37 10.56 10.64
CA HIS A 176 -4.56 10.88 9.84
C HIS A 176 -5.20 12.24 10.15
N ALA A 177 -4.65 13.04 11.07
CA ALA A 177 -5.18 14.37 11.39
C ALA A 177 -5.43 15.28 10.16
N PRO A 178 -4.59 15.24 9.10
CA PRO A 178 -4.83 16.03 7.88
C PRO A 178 -5.97 15.53 6.98
N VAL A 179 -6.49 14.32 7.22
CA VAL A 179 -7.51 13.69 6.37
C VAL A 179 -8.89 14.31 6.69
N PRO A 180 -9.59 14.89 5.70
CA PRO A 180 -10.89 15.52 5.95
C PRO A 180 -11.87 14.56 6.62
N SER A 181 -12.57 15.05 7.65
CA SER A 181 -13.62 14.30 8.37
C SER A 181 -13.13 13.04 9.12
N TYR A 182 -11.83 12.72 9.15
CA TYR A 182 -11.32 11.51 9.81
C TYR A 182 -11.71 11.45 11.29
N GLY A 183 -11.41 12.48 12.07
CA GLY A 183 -11.68 12.49 13.53
C GLY A 183 -13.16 12.31 13.85
N LYS A 184 -14.03 12.92 13.03
CA LYS A 184 -15.49 12.85 13.21
C LYS A 184 -16.10 11.52 12.77
N VAL A 185 -15.56 10.89 11.72
CA VAL A 185 -16.25 9.80 11.00
C VAL A 185 -15.55 8.45 11.18
N LEU A 186 -14.23 8.41 11.24
CA LEU A 186 -13.45 7.16 11.20
C LEU A 186 -12.73 6.83 12.51
N GLU A 187 -12.18 7.83 13.21
CA GLU A 187 -11.22 7.62 14.29
C GLU A 187 -11.67 6.54 15.30
N THR A 188 -12.85 6.69 15.89
CA THR A 188 -13.38 5.73 16.87
C THR A 188 -13.56 4.32 16.30
N SER A 189 -14.01 4.21 15.05
CA SER A 189 -14.21 2.91 14.40
C SER A 189 -12.89 2.23 14.07
N MET A 190 -11.90 3.01 13.66
CA MET A 190 -10.57 2.55 13.28
C MET A 190 -9.80 2.07 14.52
N ASP A 191 -9.75 2.87 15.58
CA ASP A 191 -9.10 2.51 16.85
C ASP A 191 -9.70 1.22 17.43
N ARG A 192 -11.04 1.12 17.44
CA ARG A 192 -11.74 -0.09 17.90
C ARG A 192 -11.41 -1.31 17.05
N TYR A 193 -11.31 -1.15 15.74
CA TYR A 193 -11.01 -2.26 14.83
C TYR A 193 -9.58 -2.77 15.05
N PHE A 194 -8.59 -1.86 15.08
CA PHE A 194 -7.19 -2.21 15.35
C PHE A 194 -7.01 -2.90 16.70
N ALA A 195 -7.68 -2.42 17.75
CA ALA A 195 -7.65 -3.05 19.07
C ALA A 195 -8.20 -4.49 19.07
N ARG A 196 -9.21 -4.78 18.24
CA ARG A 196 -9.91 -6.08 18.23
C ARG A 196 -9.41 -7.07 17.18
N LEU A 197 -8.62 -6.62 16.19
CA LEU A 197 -8.13 -7.49 15.12
C LEU A 197 -7.34 -8.68 15.69
N GLN A 198 -7.83 -9.89 15.41
CA GLN A 198 -7.21 -11.13 15.89
C GLN A 198 -6.37 -11.77 14.79
N PRO A 199 -5.27 -12.47 15.14
CA PRO A 199 -4.55 -13.32 14.18
C PRO A 199 -5.51 -14.30 13.49
N GLY A 200 -5.30 -14.55 12.19
CA GLY A 200 -6.21 -15.37 11.38
C GLY A 200 -7.35 -14.60 10.72
N LYS A 201 -7.61 -13.35 11.11
CA LYS A 201 -8.52 -12.45 10.41
C LYS A 201 -7.73 -11.52 9.50
N VAL A 202 -8.11 -11.49 8.23
CA VAL A 202 -7.53 -10.61 7.21
C VAL A 202 -8.67 -9.85 6.56
N VAL A 203 -8.47 -8.55 6.41
CA VAL A 203 -9.41 -7.68 5.69
C VAL A 203 -8.65 -6.86 4.67
N GLU A 204 -9.35 -6.47 3.61
CA GLU A 204 -8.82 -5.62 2.56
C GLU A 204 -9.73 -4.44 2.27
N ARG A 205 -9.16 -3.41 1.66
CA ARG A 205 -9.89 -2.30 1.04
C ARG A 205 -9.09 -1.75 -0.13
N VAL A 206 -9.79 -1.11 -1.05
CA VAL A 206 -9.17 -0.34 -2.14
C VAL A 206 -9.33 1.14 -1.86
N ASN A 207 -8.23 1.87 -1.98
CA ASN A 207 -8.18 3.33 -2.05
C ASN A 207 -7.70 3.73 -3.45
N TRP A 208 -8.15 4.87 -3.97
CA TRP A 208 -7.66 5.36 -5.25
C TRP A 208 -7.51 6.88 -5.28
N ALA A 209 -6.71 7.36 -6.23
CA ALA A 209 -6.49 8.76 -6.58
C ALA A 209 -6.09 8.87 -8.05
N VAL A 210 -6.07 10.09 -8.59
CA VAL A 210 -5.41 10.39 -9.87
C VAL A 210 -4.00 10.90 -9.58
N ALA A 211 -3.03 10.33 -10.28
CA ALA A 211 -1.65 10.80 -10.35
C ALA A 211 -1.45 11.54 -11.68
N THR A 212 -0.82 12.71 -11.65
CA THR A 212 -0.57 13.54 -12.83
C THR A 212 0.81 13.29 -13.46
N ASN A 213 1.50 12.26 -12.98
CA ASN A 213 2.73 11.70 -13.54
C ASN A 213 2.85 10.23 -13.12
N SER A 214 3.77 9.48 -13.73
CA SER A 214 4.03 8.07 -13.42
C SER A 214 4.93 7.86 -12.21
N SER A 215 5.37 8.92 -11.54
CA SER A 215 6.37 8.82 -10.48
C SER A 215 5.77 8.24 -9.22
N LEU A 216 6.27 7.06 -8.85
CA LEU A 216 5.73 6.23 -7.79
C LEU A 216 6.10 6.70 -6.38
N CYS A 217 7.09 7.58 -6.27
CA CYS A 217 7.59 8.15 -5.02
C CYS A 217 7.73 9.68 -5.14
N GLU A 218 6.62 10.41 -4.99
CA GLU A 218 6.63 11.87 -4.98
C GLU A 218 6.17 12.49 -3.67
N ARG A 219 6.91 13.51 -3.25
CA ARG A 219 6.56 14.36 -2.11
C ARG A 219 5.62 15.45 -2.60
N GLY A 220 4.48 15.62 -1.93
CA GLY A 220 3.61 16.79 -2.10
C GLY A 220 2.66 16.80 -3.30
N GLU A 221 2.69 15.81 -4.19
CA GLU A 221 1.86 15.83 -5.42
C GLU A 221 0.51 15.09 -5.31
N TYR A 222 0.22 14.39 -4.21
CA TYR A 222 -1.00 13.56 -4.18
C TYR A 222 -2.15 14.16 -3.38
N HIS A 223 -1.87 15.12 -2.49
CA HIS A 223 -2.89 15.74 -1.65
C HIS A 223 -2.74 17.26 -1.60
N LEU A 224 -3.88 17.97 -1.57
CA LEU A 224 -3.93 19.39 -1.18
C LEU A 224 -4.52 19.51 0.22
N TYR A 225 -3.79 20.16 1.11
CA TYR A 225 -4.25 20.52 2.44
C TYR A 225 -5.01 21.87 2.41
N SER A 226 -5.60 22.26 3.53
CA SER A 226 -6.47 23.45 3.59
C SER A 226 -5.76 24.71 3.09
N ASP A 227 -4.47 24.84 3.39
CA ASP A 227 -3.72 26.08 3.22
C ASP A 227 -2.98 26.15 1.86
N ASP A 228 -3.01 25.06 1.08
CA ASP A 228 -2.27 24.97 -0.17
C ASP A 228 -2.93 25.80 -1.30
N GLN A 229 -2.15 26.59 -2.03
CA GLN A 229 -2.68 27.31 -3.18
C GLN A 229 -2.95 26.34 -4.34
N VAL A 230 -4.11 26.49 -4.97
CA VAL A 230 -4.45 25.71 -6.17
C VAL A 230 -3.97 26.50 -7.38
N SER A 231 -2.91 26.05 -8.03
CA SER A 231 -2.60 26.50 -9.39
C SER A 231 -3.42 25.65 -10.36
N THR A 232 -4.35 26.28 -11.08
CA THR A 232 -5.07 25.65 -12.21
C THR A 232 -4.35 25.87 -13.54
N ALA A 233 -3.18 26.50 -13.52
CA ALA A 233 -2.35 26.75 -14.70
C ALA A 233 -1.43 25.58 -15.07
N THR A 234 -1.59 24.42 -14.42
CA THR A 234 -0.81 23.22 -14.72
C THR A 234 -1.39 22.53 -15.93
N ASP A 235 -0.64 22.49 -17.03
CA ASP A 235 -0.96 21.64 -18.17
C ASP A 235 -0.88 20.17 -17.72
N ILE A 236 -2.01 19.46 -17.79
CA ILE A 236 -2.09 18.03 -17.45
C ILE A 236 -1.78 17.23 -18.70
N ASP A 237 -0.64 16.53 -18.69
CA ASP A 237 -0.29 15.57 -19.74
C ASP A 237 -1.09 14.28 -19.53
N LEU A 238 -2.06 14.03 -20.41
CA LEU A 238 -2.91 12.83 -20.36
C LEU A 238 -2.15 11.55 -20.74
N ASP A 239 -0.97 11.67 -21.37
CA ASP A 239 -0.10 10.54 -21.67
C ASP A 239 0.68 10.09 -20.43
N ASP A 240 0.85 10.99 -19.46
CA ASP A 240 1.46 10.74 -18.15
C ASP A 240 0.47 10.94 -16.99
N THR A 241 -0.83 10.74 -17.23
CA THR A 241 -1.85 10.74 -16.18
C THR A 241 -2.32 9.33 -15.88
N TRP A 242 -2.40 8.98 -14.59
CA TRP A 242 -2.62 7.62 -14.12
C TRP A 242 -3.71 7.57 -13.05
N VAL A 243 -4.41 6.44 -12.98
CA VAL A 243 -5.21 6.07 -11.82
C VAL A 243 -4.34 5.23 -10.89
N ARG A 244 -4.06 5.80 -9.73
CA ARG A 244 -3.34 5.15 -8.63
C ARG A 244 -4.33 4.43 -7.74
N CYS A 245 -4.23 3.10 -7.66
CA CYS A 245 -5.04 2.26 -6.78
C CYS A 245 -4.15 1.53 -5.78
N GLU A 246 -4.55 1.56 -4.51
CA GLU A 246 -3.88 0.89 -3.42
C GLU A 246 -4.79 -0.20 -2.88
N LEU A 247 -4.38 -1.45 -3.03
CA LEU A 247 -4.96 -2.58 -2.34
C LEU A 247 -4.30 -2.68 -0.97
N GLN A 248 -5.06 -2.35 0.06
CA GLN A 248 -4.59 -2.33 1.44
C GLN A 248 -5.12 -3.55 2.17
N THR A 249 -4.23 -4.44 2.59
CA THR A 249 -4.55 -5.66 3.34
C THR A 249 -4.08 -5.53 4.78
N LEU A 250 -4.99 -5.69 5.75
CA LEU A 250 -4.74 -5.53 7.17
C LEU A 250 -4.90 -6.86 7.91
N PHE A 251 -3.85 -7.26 8.63
CA PHE A 251 -3.81 -8.49 9.43
C PHE A 251 -3.01 -8.30 10.73
N ALA A 252 -3.12 -9.27 11.64
CA ALA A 252 -2.42 -9.27 12.92
C ALA A 252 -1.43 -10.43 13.03
N LEU A 253 -0.23 -10.14 13.53
CA LEU A 253 0.81 -11.12 13.83
C LEU A 253 0.49 -11.88 15.13
N PRO A 254 0.66 -13.21 15.18
CA PRO A 254 0.28 -14.02 16.34
C PRO A 254 1.23 -13.93 17.54
N LYS A 255 2.53 -13.67 17.37
CA LYS A 255 3.51 -13.66 18.49
C LYS A 255 3.64 -12.27 19.09
N THR A 256 3.83 -11.26 18.27
CA THR A 256 4.05 -9.87 18.74
C THR A 256 2.75 -9.09 18.87
N GLY A 257 1.65 -9.55 18.27
CA GLY A 257 0.43 -8.76 18.17
C GLY A 257 0.56 -7.57 17.23
N GLY A 258 1.62 -7.47 16.42
CA GLY A 258 1.77 -6.40 15.43
C GLY A 258 0.58 -6.34 14.46
N ARG A 259 0.19 -5.13 14.07
CA ARG A 259 -0.81 -4.88 13.01
C ARG A 259 -0.08 -4.50 11.75
N ILE A 260 -0.25 -5.30 10.71
CA ILE A 260 0.44 -5.10 9.43
C ILE A 260 -0.59 -4.65 8.42
N LEU A 261 -0.38 -3.45 7.89
CA LEU A 261 -1.05 -2.99 6.68
C LEU A 261 -0.08 -3.23 5.52
N SER A 262 -0.30 -4.27 4.72
CA SER A 262 0.34 -4.39 3.41
C SER A 262 -0.40 -3.49 2.42
N VAL A 263 0.35 -2.85 1.53
CA VAL A 263 -0.16 -1.96 0.51
C VAL A 263 0.48 -2.34 -0.81
N HIS A 264 -0.31 -2.94 -1.69
CA HIS A 264 0.07 -3.17 -3.06
C HIS A 264 -0.43 -2.02 -3.93
N LEU A 265 0.43 -1.55 -4.84
CA LEU A 265 0.16 -0.37 -5.64
C LEU A 265 0.04 -0.70 -7.11
N TYR A 266 -1.16 -0.45 -7.65
CA TYR A 266 -1.40 -0.47 -9.08
C TYR A 266 -1.42 0.96 -9.66
N LEU A 267 -0.75 1.14 -10.79
CA LEU A 267 -0.91 2.32 -11.65
C LEU A 267 -1.51 1.88 -12.98
N TYR A 268 -2.62 2.52 -13.36
CA TYR A 268 -3.26 2.30 -14.65
C TYR A 268 -3.23 3.60 -15.45
N PRO A 269 -2.82 3.62 -16.72
CA PRO A 269 -2.93 4.81 -17.55
C PRO A 269 -4.38 5.31 -17.55
N ILE A 270 -4.60 6.63 -17.49
CA ILE A 270 -5.96 7.18 -17.55
C ILE A 270 -6.70 6.77 -18.83
N LYS A 271 -5.94 6.57 -19.92
CA LYS A 271 -6.43 6.05 -21.19
C LYS A 271 -7.01 4.64 -21.08
N GLU A 272 -6.49 3.80 -20.18
CA GLU A 272 -7.02 2.46 -19.96
C GLU A 272 -8.45 2.53 -19.42
N ILE A 273 -8.74 3.42 -18.48
CA ILE A 273 -10.10 3.60 -17.91
C ILE A 273 -11.13 3.84 -19.01
N LYS A 274 -10.77 4.65 -20.00
CA LYS A 274 -11.60 4.91 -21.17
C LYS A 274 -11.74 3.66 -22.04
N ALA A 275 -10.63 2.98 -22.33
CA ALA A 275 -10.60 1.77 -23.17
C ALA A 275 -11.43 0.62 -22.59
N VAL A 276 -11.47 0.46 -21.26
CA VAL A 276 -12.26 -0.58 -20.58
C VAL A 276 -13.72 -0.17 -20.31
N GLY A 277 -14.16 0.99 -20.81
CA GLY A 277 -15.56 1.42 -20.74
C GLY A 277 -15.99 2.04 -19.40
N LEU A 278 -15.05 2.43 -18.53
CA LEU A 278 -15.34 2.97 -17.20
C LEU A 278 -15.32 4.51 -17.13
N ALA A 279 -15.26 5.18 -18.28
CA ALA A 279 -15.16 6.64 -18.38
C ALA A 279 -16.24 7.38 -17.57
N GLU A 280 -17.52 7.09 -17.81
CA GLU A 280 -18.62 7.78 -17.12
C GLU A 280 -18.71 7.42 -15.64
N GLU A 281 -18.37 6.19 -15.26
CA GLU A 281 -18.30 5.76 -13.86
C GLU A 281 -17.23 6.54 -13.10
N MET A 282 -16.03 6.68 -13.69
CA MET A 282 -14.97 7.48 -13.10
C MET A 282 -15.36 8.96 -13.02
N CYS A 283 -15.95 9.54 -14.07
CA CYS A 283 -16.46 10.91 -14.05
C CYS A 283 -17.44 11.16 -12.89
N ARG A 284 -18.41 10.26 -12.69
CA ARG A 284 -19.34 10.35 -11.55
C ARG A 284 -18.64 10.20 -10.21
N ALA A 285 -17.61 9.37 -10.11
CA ALA A 285 -16.84 9.21 -8.89
C ALA A 285 -15.94 10.42 -8.58
N ILE A 286 -15.38 11.08 -9.59
CA ILE A 286 -14.65 12.35 -9.46
C ILE A 286 -15.58 13.42 -8.87
N ASP A 287 -16.79 13.58 -9.43
CA ASP A 287 -17.80 14.49 -8.88
C ASP A 287 -18.28 14.02 -7.48
N GLY A 288 -18.27 12.70 -7.26
CA GLY A 288 -18.63 12.04 -6.01
C GLY A 288 -17.74 12.38 -4.82
N TYR A 289 -16.47 12.75 -5.02
CA TYR A 289 -15.59 13.21 -3.94
C TYR A 289 -16.10 14.48 -3.23
N GLY A 290 -16.87 15.31 -3.92
CA GLY A 290 -17.53 16.49 -3.32
C GLY A 290 -18.86 16.17 -2.62
N LYS A 291 -19.34 14.93 -2.71
CA LYS A 291 -20.64 14.48 -2.18
C LYS A 291 -20.44 13.57 -0.95
N GLY A 292 -21.53 13.24 -0.27
CA GLY A 292 -21.52 12.29 0.86
C GLY A 292 -21.13 12.93 2.19
N ASN A 293 -20.43 12.17 3.05
CA ASN A 293 -20.15 12.58 4.43
C ASN A 293 -18.77 13.25 4.63
N ALA A 294 -18.00 13.42 3.54
CA ALA A 294 -16.63 13.93 3.59
C ALA A 294 -16.27 14.79 2.36
N GLY A 295 -17.09 15.79 2.02
CA GLY A 295 -16.92 16.61 0.81
C GLY A 295 -15.58 17.33 0.66
N GLY A 296 -14.80 17.48 1.75
CA GLY A 296 -13.42 17.96 1.70
C GLY A 296 -12.46 17.06 0.89
N PHE A 297 -12.88 15.83 0.55
CA PHE A 297 -12.10 14.91 -0.26
C PHE A 297 -11.86 15.38 -1.68
N SER A 298 -12.75 16.19 -2.26
CA SER A 298 -12.53 16.79 -3.58
C SER A 298 -11.23 17.60 -3.61
N ARG A 299 -11.04 18.49 -2.63
CA ARG A 299 -9.78 19.23 -2.48
C ARG A 299 -8.64 18.31 -2.09
N TYR A 300 -8.84 17.49 -1.07
CA TYR A 300 -7.78 16.60 -0.56
C TYR A 300 -7.20 15.69 -1.65
N LYS A 301 -7.99 15.20 -2.60
CA LYS A 301 -7.55 14.37 -3.74
C LYS A 301 -7.14 15.18 -4.97
N ARG A 302 -6.97 16.50 -4.84
CA ARG A 302 -6.56 17.42 -5.90
C ARG A 302 -7.52 17.54 -7.09
N VAL A 303 -8.80 17.17 -6.93
CA VAL A 303 -9.81 17.25 -8.01
C VAL A 303 -9.85 18.64 -8.68
N PRO A 304 -9.73 19.78 -7.98
CA PRO A 304 -9.70 21.09 -8.63
C PRO A 304 -8.53 21.31 -9.62
N VAL A 305 -7.46 20.52 -9.55
CA VAL A 305 -6.28 20.65 -10.42
C VAL A 305 -6.46 19.88 -11.72
N TRP A 306 -6.88 18.62 -11.65
CA TRP A 306 -6.92 17.70 -12.79
C TRP A 306 -8.35 17.30 -13.22
N GLY A 307 -9.36 17.56 -12.40
CA GLY A 307 -10.70 16.99 -12.53
C GLY A 307 -11.42 17.33 -13.83
N GLU A 308 -11.41 18.59 -14.25
CA GLU A 308 -12.07 19.00 -15.49
C GLU A 308 -11.35 18.46 -16.73
N THR A 309 -10.02 18.53 -16.78
CA THR A 309 -9.22 18.00 -17.90
C THR A 309 -9.40 16.49 -18.05
N VAL A 310 -9.32 15.74 -16.95
CA VAL A 310 -9.51 14.28 -16.96
C VAL A 310 -10.94 13.92 -17.39
N LYS A 311 -11.97 14.59 -16.85
CA LYS A 311 -13.37 14.32 -17.25
C LYS A 311 -13.61 14.64 -18.72
N ALA A 312 -13.03 15.72 -19.25
CA ALA A 312 -13.15 16.07 -20.66
C ALA A 312 -12.52 15.00 -21.57
N PHE A 313 -11.35 14.49 -21.20
CA PHE A 313 -10.70 13.38 -21.91
C PHE A 313 -11.52 12.08 -21.88
N LEU A 314 -12.02 11.71 -20.70
CA LEU A 314 -12.80 10.47 -20.54
C LEU A 314 -14.07 10.48 -21.40
N ARG A 315 -14.66 11.66 -21.63
CA ARG A 315 -15.90 11.85 -22.40
C ARG A 315 -15.73 12.10 -23.90
N SER A 316 -14.48 12.25 -24.38
CA SER A 316 -14.21 12.55 -25.80
C SER A 316 -14.35 11.38 -26.75
#